data_AF-A0A2Z2GML3-F1
#
_entry.id   AF-A0A2Z2GML3-F1
#
_cell.length_a   1.000
_cell.length_b   1.000
_cell.length_c   1.000
_cell.angle_alpha   90.00
_cell.angle_beta   90.00
_cell.angle_gamma   90.00
#
_symmetry.space_group_name_H-M   'P 1'
#
loop_
_entity.id
_entity.type
_entity.pdbx_description
1 polymer ?
#
loop_
_entity_poly.entity_id
_entity_poly.type
_entity_poly.pdbx_seq_one_letter_code
_entity_poly.pdbx_strand_id
1 'polypeptide(L)'
;LQITMTKAMTNTITDHSGKRWNIMIVPDKECVVNSGLSSTRGGKMASYMYAHDGIGKERLKNPRVFRGDQWLDTSWENALALYAGLTKKILDNDGPSGLLYDCFDHGGAGGGFENTWGTGK
;
A
#
# COMPACT_ATOMS: atom_id res chain seq x y z
N LEU A 1 -16.46 28.49 9.40
CA LEU A 1 -16.44 27.07 9.81
C LEU A 1 -15.18 26.83 10.63
N GLN A 2 -15.29 26.44 11.91
CA GLN A 2 -14.18 26.47 12.88
C GLN A 2 -13.21 25.27 12.78
N ILE A 3 -13.70 24.07 12.48
CA ILE A 3 -12.89 22.85 12.37
C ILE A 3 -13.62 21.75 11.58
N THR A 4 -12.89 20.94 10.81
CA THR A 4 -13.38 19.70 10.22
C THR A 4 -12.65 18.54 10.89
N MET A 5 -13.31 17.92 11.88
CA MET A 5 -12.76 16.81 12.66
C MET A 5 -13.88 15.80 12.96
N THR A 6 -13.66 14.53 12.67
CA THR A 6 -14.60 13.44 12.95
C THR A 6 -13.86 12.23 13.52
N LYS A 7 -14.58 11.26 14.10
CA LYS A 7 -13.96 10.01 14.58
C LYS A 7 -13.18 9.27 13.48
N ALA A 8 -13.61 9.37 12.23
CA ALA A 8 -12.93 8.71 11.11
C ALA A 8 -11.54 9.31 10.79
N MET A 9 -11.26 10.51 11.29
CA MET A 9 -9.98 11.23 11.18
C MET A 9 -9.01 10.88 12.31
N THR A 10 -9.35 9.92 13.18
CA THR A 10 -8.47 9.41 14.24
C THR A 10 -8.28 7.90 14.14
N ASN A 11 -7.15 7.39 14.61
CA ASN A 11 -6.88 5.96 14.73
C ASN A 11 -5.81 5.71 15.81
N THR A 12 -5.67 4.47 16.29
CA THR A 12 -4.55 4.04 17.13
C THR A 12 -3.76 2.98 16.38
N ILE A 13 -2.51 3.30 16.02
CA ILE A 13 -1.62 2.40 15.28
C ILE A 13 -0.57 1.80 16.23
N THR A 14 -0.02 0.65 15.85
CA THR A 14 1.09 0.02 16.56
C THR A 14 2.32 0.04 15.66
N ASP A 15 3.43 0.58 16.14
CA ASP A 15 4.69 0.59 15.39
C ASP A 15 5.43 -0.76 15.46
N HIS A 16 6.57 -0.87 14.77
CA HIS A 16 7.37 -2.08 14.74
C HIS A 16 8.00 -2.45 16.09
N SER A 17 8.14 -1.50 17.02
CA SER A 17 8.59 -1.77 18.39
C SER A 17 7.47 -2.28 19.31
N GLY A 18 6.23 -2.34 18.80
CA GLY A 18 5.05 -2.72 19.57
C GLY A 18 4.40 -1.56 20.31
N LYS A 19 4.90 -0.33 20.18
CA LYS A 19 4.34 0.84 20.86
C LYS A 19 3.09 1.33 20.13
N ARG A 20 2.06 1.69 20.91
CA ARG A 20 0.80 2.24 20.41
C ARG A 20 0.88 3.78 20.31
N TRP A 21 0.37 4.32 19.21
CA TRP A 21 0.31 5.74 18.91
C TRP A 21 -1.09 6.14 18.49
N ASN A 22 -1.61 7.23 19.07
CA ASN A 22 -2.81 7.86 18.55
C ASN A 22 -2.42 8.80 17.41
N ILE A 23 -3.09 8.66 16.27
CA ILE A 23 -2.91 9.51 15.11
C ILE A 23 -4.19 10.27 14.82
N MET A 24 -4.03 11.48 14.29
CA MET A 24 -5.10 12.31 13.77
C MET A 24 -4.67 12.85 12.41
N ILE A 25 -5.50 12.64 11.38
CA ILE A 25 -5.25 13.12 10.02
C ILE A 25 -6.38 14.08 9.66
N VAL A 26 -6.11 15.38 9.69
CA VAL A 26 -7.06 16.48 9.47
C VAL A 26 -6.60 17.35 8.29
N PRO A 27 -7.54 18.03 7.59
CA PRO A 27 -7.17 18.92 6.49
C PRO A 27 -6.39 20.14 7.01
N ASP A 28 -5.34 20.51 6.29
CA ASP A 28 -4.64 21.77 6.50
C ASP A 28 -5.49 22.96 6.02
N LYS A 29 -5.63 23.97 6.88
CA LYS A 29 -6.41 25.19 6.62
C LYS A 29 -5.67 26.16 5.71
N GLU A 30 -4.33 26.13 5.72
CA GLU A 30 -3.49 27.07 4.96
C GLU A 30 -3.25 26.60 3.53
N CYS A 31 -3.49 25.32 3.25
CA CYS A 31 -3.33 24.77 1.90
C CYS A 31 -4.31 25.42 0.91
N VAL A 32 -3.76 26.10 -0.10
CA VAL A 32 -4.54 26.82 -1.14
C VAL A 32 -5.40 25.92 -2.01
N VAL A 33 -5.11 24.62 -2.07
CA VAL A 33 -5.84 23.65 -2.91
C VAL A 33 -7.22 23.35 -2.34
N ASN A 34 -7.31 23.16 -1.01
CA ASN A 34 -8.55 22.73 -0.35
C ASN A 34 -9.04 23.71 0.72
N SER A 35 -8.23 24.69 1.13
CA SER A 35 -8.59 25.72 2.13
C SER A 35 -9.21 25.15 3.41
N GLY A 36 -8.66 24.04 3.92
CA GLY A 36 -9.19 23.34 5.10
C GLY A 36 -10.38 22.42 4.86
N LEU A 37 -10.86 22.27 3.63
CA LEU A 37 -11.92 21.32 3.30
C LEU A 37 -11.39 19.89 3.25
N SER A 38 -12.20 18.93 3.69
CA SER A 38 -11.94 17.50 3.54
C SER A 38 -13.13 16.82 2.89
N SER A 39 -12.87 16.07 1.82
CA SER A 39 -13.89 15.21 1.22
C SER A 39 -14.20 14.00 2.11
N THR A 40 -15.30 13.30 1.82
CA THR A 40 -15.65 12.02 2.50
C THR A 40 -14.57 10.93 2.33
N ARG A 41 -13.78 10.98 1.25
CA ARG A 41 -12.67 10.04 1.00
C ARG A 41 -11.44 10.41 1.81
N GLY A 42 -10.99 11.66 1.69
CA GLY A 42 -9.82 12.17 2.42
C GLY A 42 -10.02 12.17 3.94
N GLY A 43 -11.25 12.46 4.39
CA GLY A 43 -11.59 12.52 5.81
C GLY A 43 -11.62 11.16 6.53
N LYS A 44 -11.35 10.07 5.82
CA LYS A 44 -11.26 8.70 6.37
C LYS A 44 -9.84 8.15 6.37
N MET A 45 -8.84 8.93 5.94
CA MET A 45 -7.46 8.44 5.81
C MET A 45 -6.91 7.84 7.10
N ALA A 46 -7.19 8.44 8.26
CA ALA A 46 -6.74 7.88 9.54
C ALA A 46 -7.31 6.48 9.78
N SER A 47 -8.61 6.28 9.50
CA SER A 47 -9.26 4.97 9.61
C SER A 47 -8.65 3.94 8.65
N TYR A 48 -8.16 4.35 7.48
CA TYR A 48 -7.51 3.46 6.52
C TYR A 48 -6.07 3.05 6.91
N MET A 49 -5.42 3.77 7.84
CA MET A 49 -4.11 3.35 8.36
C MET A 49 -4.21 2.01 9.07
N TYR A 50 -3.15 1.20 9.00
CA TYR A 50 -3.19 -0.15 9.54
C TYR A 50 -3.25 -0.12 11.05
N ALA A 51 -4.25 -0.81 11.57
CA ALA A 51 -4.34 -1.29 12.94
C ALA A 51 -4.78 -2.76 12.86
N HIS A 52 -4.27 -3.60 13.77
CA HIS A 52 -4.53 -5.05 13.73
C HIS A 52 -6.03 -5.40 13.88
N ASP A 53 -6.79 -4.53 14.54
CA ASP A 53 -8.22 -4.60 14.84
C ASP A 53 -9.04 -3.57 14.04
N GLY A 54 -8.40 -2.82 13.14
CA GLY A 54 -9.05 -1.81 12.31
C GLY A 54 -9.59 -2.35 10.99
N ILE A 55 -10.16 -1.46 10.18
CA ILE A 55 -10.70 -1.81 8.84
C ILE A 55 -9.62 -2.27 7.86
N GLY A 56 -8.35 -1.94 8.11
CA GLY A 56 -7.19 -2.38 7.34
C GLY A 56 -6.61 -3.73 7.77
N LYS A 57 -7.26 -4.50 8.66
CA LYS A 57 -6.72 -5.74 9.24
C LYS A 57 -6.29 -6.80 8.21
N GLU A 58 -6.95 -6.80 7.04
CA GLU A 58 -6.72 -7.72 5.91
C GLU A 58 -5.58 -7.30 4.98
N ARG A 59 -4.83 -6.24 5.32
CA ARG A 59 -3.64 -5.84 4.56
C ARG A 59 -2.66 -7.00 4.46
N LEU A 60 -2.06 -7.18 3.28
CA LEU A 60 -0.98 -8.16 3.08
C LEU A 60 0.21 -7.81 4.00
N LYS A 61 0.65 -8.79 4.80
CA LYS A 61 1.76 -8.63 5.76
C LYS A 61 2.98 -9.45 5.38
N ASN A 62 2.74 -10.60 4.75
CA ASN A 62 3.76 -11.53 4.28
C ASN A 62 3.53 -11.80 2.78
N PRO A 63 4.59 -12.14 2.03
CA PRO A 63 4.45 -12.76 0.72
C PRO A 63 3.56 -14.00 0.81
N ARG A 64 2.68 -14.17 -0.17
CA ARG A 64 1.80 -15.34 -0.28
C ARG A 64 2.06 -16.07 -1.58
N VAL A 65 2.06 -17.39 -1.52
CA VAL A 65 2.20 -18.28 -2.68
C VAL A 65 1.01 -19.21 -2.76
N PHE A 66 0.47 -19.37 -3.96
CA PHE A 66 -0.57 -20.35 -4.23
C PHE A 66 0.07 -21.69 -4.57
N ARG A 67 -0.25 -22.75 -3.82
CA ARG A 67 0.23 -24.11 -4.05
C ARG A 67 -0.92 -25.09 -3.95
N GLY A 68 -1.17 -25.83 -5.03
CA GLY A 68 -2.30 -26.75 -5.11
C GLY A 68 -3.63 -25.99 -5.07
N ASP A 69 -4.35 -26.11 -3.97
CA ASP A 69 -5.65 -25.49 -3.71
C ASP A 69 -5.61 -24.43 -2.59
N GLN A 70 -4.42 -24.03 -2.12
CA GLN A 70 -4.26 -23.18 -0.95
C GLN A 70 -3.32 -21.98 -1.16
N TRP A 71 -3.61 -20.91 -0.42
CA TRP A 71 -2.73 -19.75 -0.26
C TRP A 71 -1.94 -19.86 1.04
N LEU A 72 -0.62 -19.93 0.92
CA LEU A 72 0.29 -20.08 2.05
C LEU A 72 1.20 -18.86 2.18
N ASP A 73 1.53 -18.48 3.40
CA ASP A 73 2.55 -17.47 3.67
C ASP A 73 3.95 -18.05 3.38
N THR A 74 4.87 -17.21 2.90
CA THR A 74 6.25 -17.61 2.62
C THR A 74 7.23 -16.48 2.94
N SER A 75 8.53 -16.78 2.96
CA SER A 75 9.56 -15.77 3.16
C SER A 75 9.77 -14.93 1.90
N TRP A 76 10.30 -13.71 2.08
CA TRP A 76 10.71 -12.86 0.97
C TRP A 76 11.74 -13.55 0.06
N GLU A 77 12.71 -14.24 0.65
CA GLU A 77 13.72 -15.01 -0.09
C GLU A 77 13.08 -16.04 -1.02
N ASN A 78 12.17 -16.86 -0.51
CA ASN A 78 11.50 -17.89 -1.32
C ASN A 78 10.59 -17.28 -2.39
N ALA A 79 9.85 -16.22 -2.06
CA ALA A 79 8.98 -15.54 -3.02
C ALA A 79 9.80 -14.93 -4.18
N LEU A 80 10.90 -14.24 -3.86
CA LEU A 80 11.78 -13.63 -4.85
C LEU A 80 12.55 -14.67 -5.66
N ALA A 81 13.02 -15.76 -5.04
CA ALA A 81 13.68 -16.85 -5.77
C ALA A 81 12.74 -17.49 -6.80
N LEU A 82 11.47 -17.73 -6.44
CA LEU A 82 10.46 -18.25 -7.37
C LEU A 82 10.19 -17.25 -8.50
N TYR A 83 9.94 -15.98 -8.16
CA TYR A 83 9.63 -14.94 -9.14
C TYR A 83 10.79 -14.69 -10.11
N ALA A 84 11.99 -14.41 -9.59
CA ALA A 84 13.17 -14.13 -10.40
C ALA A 84 13.65 -15.35 -11.17
N GLY A 85 13.57 -16.56 -10.58
CA GLY A 85 13.96 -17.80 -11.24
C GLY A 85 13.09 -18.11 -12.46
N LEU A 86 11.76 -17.98 -12.33
CA LEU A 86 10.86 -18.16 -13.46
C LEU A 86 11.01 -17.05 -14.51
N THR A 87 11.13 -15.80 -14.06
CA THR A 87 11.36 -14.65 -14.94
C THR A 87 12.64 -14.83 -15.78
N LYS A 88 13.75 -15.23 -15.14
CA LYS A 88 15.00 -15.54 -15.84
C LYS A 88 14.82 -16.65 -16.86
N LYS A 89 14.14 -17.74 -16.49
CA LYS A 89 13.91 -18.88 -17.40
C LYS A 89 13.11 -18.47 -18.64
N ILE A 90 12.11 -17.60 -18.50
CA ILE A 90 11.35 -17.05 -19.63
C ILE A 90 12.27 -16.19 -20.50
N LEU A 91 13.06 -15.29 -19.91
CA LEU A 91 13.99 -14.45 -20.66
C LEU A 91 15.04 -15.26 -21.43
N ASP A 92 15.59 -16.30 -20.82
CA ASP A 92 16.61 -17.16 -21.44
C ASP A 92 16.06 -17.94 -22.66
N ASN A 93 14.77 -18.34 -22.62
CA ASN A 93 14.18 -19.23 -23.63
C ASN A 93 13.36 -18.48 -24.69
N ASP A 94 12.54 -17.52 -24.26
CA ASP A 94 11.48 -16.88 -25.06
C ASP A 94 11.74 -15.37 -25.27
N GLY A 95 12.72 -14.81 -24.55
CA GLY A 95 13.05 -13.39 -24.58
C GLY A 95 12.02 -12.49 -23.87
N PRO A 96 12.21 -11.15 -23.91
CA PRO A 96 11.41 -10.20 -23.15
C PRO A 96 9.91 -10.19 -23.49
N SER A 97 9.52 -10.57 -24.71
CA SER A 97 8.12 -10.65 -25.12
C SER A 97 7.32 -11.72 -24.38
N GLY A 98 7.98 -12.67 -23.71
CA GLY A 98 7.33 -13.65 -22.84
C GLY A 98 6.93 -13.09 -21.47
N LEU A 99 7.38 -11.89 -21.09
CA LEU A 99 7.03 -11.24 -19.84
C LEU A 99 5.96 -10.18 -20.05
N LEU A 100 4.94 -10.20 -19.20
CA LEU A 100 3.80 -9.28 -19.27
C LEU A 100 3.63 -8.59 -17.93
N TYR A 101 3.36 -7.28 -17.98
CA TYR A 101 3.13 -6.45 -16.82
C TYR A 101 1.93 -5.54 -17.06
N ASP A 102 0.98 -5.55 -16.12
CA ASP A 102 0.00 -4.48 -15.94
C ASP A 102 0.40 -3.73 -14.67
N CYS A 103 0.81 -2.47 -14.83
CA CYS A 103 1.44 -1.69 -13.78
C CYS A 103 0.94 -0.26 -13.84
N PHE A 104 0.69 0.32 -12.66
CA PHE A 104 0.25 1.70 -12.49
C PHE A 104 1.29 2.69 -13.05
N ASP A 105 0.80 3.83 -13.53
CA ASP A 105 1.59 4.95 -14.06
C ASP A 105 1.15 6.31 -13.48
N HIS A 106 0.36 6.29 -12.40
CA HIS A 106 -0.25 7.47 -11.78
C HIS A 106 0.50 7.97 -10.53
N GLY A 107 0.10 9.14 -10.02
CA GLY A 107 0.56 9.68 -8.73
C GLY A 107 -0.23 9.17 -7.51
N GLY A 108 0.11 9.65 -6.30
CA GLY A 108 -0.65 9.33 -5.08
C GLY A 108 -0.41 7.91 -4.53
N ALA A 109 -1.33 7.43 -3.69
CA ALA A 109 -1.20 6.11 -3.05
C ALA A 109 -1.21 4.98 -4.09
N GLY A 110 -0.22 4.09 -4.03
CA GLY A 110 -0.03 3.03 -5.02
C GLY A 110 0.67 3.48 -6.31
N GLY A 111 1.18 4.72 -6.36
CA GLY A 111 1.95 5.26 -7.47
C GLY A 111 2.98 6.28 -6.99
N GLY A 112 3.17 7.38 -7.72
CA GLY A 112 4.11 8.44 -7.38
C GLY A 112 5.51 8.25 -7.98
N PHE A 113 6.31 9.31 -7.96
CA PHE A 113 7.60 9.37 -8.65
C PHE A 113 8.54 8.24 -8.27
N GLU A 114 8.61 7.91 -6.98
CA GLU A 114 9.51 6.88 -6.46
C GLU A 114 9.15 5.51 -7.02
N ASN A 115 7.85 5.21 -7.13
CA ASN A 115 7.37 3.90 -7.56
C ASN A 115 7.36 3.77 -9.08
N THR A 116 6.89 4.78 -9.82
CA THR A 116 6.87 4.72 -11.29
C THR A 116 8.30 4.66 -11.85
N TRP A 117 9.23 5.42 -11.26
CA TRP A 117 10.64 5.29 -11.59
C TRP A 117 11.18 3.88 -11.34
N GLY A 118 10.86 3.30 -10.18
CA GLY A 118 11.28 1.94 -9.82
C GLY A 118 10.72 0.84 -10.74
N THR A 119 9.50 1.01 -11.27
CA THR A 119 8.87 0.06 -12.19
C THR A 119 9.16 0.35 -13.67
N GLY A 120 9.84 1.46 -13.98
CA GLY A 120 10.13 1.89 -15.35
C GLY A 120 8.90 2.42 -16.10
N LYS A 121 7.97 3.05 -15.38
CA LYS A 121 6.78 3.73 -15.91
C LYS A 121 6.94 5.24 -15.92
#